data_AF-A0A2N5A227-F1
#
_entry.id   AF-A0A2N5A227-F1
#
_cell.length_a   1.000
_cell.length_b   1.000
_cell.length_c   1.000
_cell.angle_alpha   90.00
_cell.angle_beta   90.00
_cell.angle_gamma   90.00
#
_symmetry.space_group_name_H-M   'P 1'
#
loop_
_entity.id
_entity.type
_entity.pdbx_description
1 polymer ?
#
loop_
_entity_poly.entity_id
_entity_poly.type
_entity_poly.pdbx_seq_one_letter_code
_entity_poly.pdbx_strand_id
1 'polypeptide(L)'
;GTVAIHCSEEGASFRQRIPACLTTPDPDTAVVACGPEGFIQRLQSVMEEYRWSPSQFVFERFTPAAENNTAAKNAFYIELASSGRRLQVAADQTIAQVLQHAGVEVMLSCEQGMCGSCITGVLDGIPEHRDSVLTAEEKAGNDQITLC
;
A
#
# COMPACT_ATOMS: atom_id res chain seq x y z
N GLY A 1 21.03 -4.69 24.28
CA GLY A 1 19.61 -4.37 24.08
C GLY A 1 18.77 -5.42 24.78
N THR A 2 17.67 -5.01 25.38
CA THR A 2 16.70 -5.95 25.98
C THR A 2 15.74 -6.41 24.89
N VAL A 3 15.48 -7.71 24.79
CA VAL A 3 14.49 -8.27 23.87
C VAL A 3 13.36 -8.82 24.72
N ALA A 4 12.13 -8.37 24.47
CA ALA A 4 10.91 -8.91 25.05
C ALA A 4 10.12 -9.62 23.96
N ILE A 5 9.73 -10.87 24.21
CA ILE A 5 8.95 -11.68 23.28
C ILE A 5 7.51 -11.74 23.79
N HIS A 6 6.57 -11.45 22.90
CA HIS A 6 5.13 -11.51 23.17
C HIS A 6 4.51 -12.62 22.32
N CYS A 7 4.43 -13.84 22.85
CA CYS A 7 3.87 -14.98 22.14
C CYS A 7 2.36 -15.15 22.42
N SER A 8 1.55 -15.26 21.36
CA SER A 8 0.10 -15.47 21.52
C SER A 8 -0.23 -16.83 22.13
N GLU A 9 0.55 -17.87 21.84
CA GLU A 9 0.36 -19.23 22.37
C GLU A 9 0.65 -19.29 23.89
N GLU A 10 1.47 -18.38 24.38
CA GLU A 10 1.81 -18.23 25.80
C GLU A 10 0.86 -17.27 26.54
N GLY A 11 -0.26 -16.88 25.93
CA GLY A 11 -1.25 -15.98 26.52
C GLY A 11 -0.84 -14.49 26.53
N ALA A 12 0.24 -14.13 25.84
CA ALA A 12 0.64 -12.73 25.61
C ALA A 12 0.09 -12.18 24.29
N SER A 13 -1.07 -12.68 23.85
CA SER A 13 -1.66 -12.25 22.59
C SER A 13 -1.97 -10.76 22.60
N PHE A 14 -1.43 -10.05 21.61
CA PHE A 14 -1.73 -8.63 21.43
C PHE A 14 -3.22 -8.38 21.26
N ARG A 15 -4.01 -9.38 20.83
CA ARG A 15 -5.48 -9.31 20.73
C ARG A 15 -6.20 -9.11 22.06
N GLN A 16 -5.56 -9.46 23.17
CA GLN A 16 -6.16 -9.42 24.50
C GLN A 16 -5.48 -8.42 25.42
N ARG A 17 -4.18 -8.15 25.21
CA ARG A 17 -3.38 -7.29 26.08
C ARG A 17 -2.50 -6.36 25.26
N ILE A 18 -2.38 -5.12 25.72
CA ILE A 18 -1.44 -4.13 25.18
C ILE A 18 -0.14 -4.23 26.00
N PRO A 19 1.02 -4.53 25.37
CA PRO A 19 2.31 -4.47 26.03
C PRO A 19 2.54 -3.09 26.68
N ALA A 20 3.08 -3.07 27.90
CA ALA A 20 3.33 -1.83 28.63
C ALA A 20 4.28 -0.87 27.90
N CYS A 21 5.15 -1.38 27.02
CA CYS A 21 6.02 -0.55 26.18
C CYS A 21 5.24 0.28 25.14
N LEU A 22 4.01 -0.10 24.80
CA LEU A 22 3.16 0.65 23.86
C LEU A 22 2.26 1.68 24.57
N THR A 23 2.17 1.66 25.90
CA THR A 23 1.28 2.56 26.66
C THR A 23 1.96 3.86 27.11
N THR A 24 3.27 3.97 26.92
CA THR A 24 4.06 5.17 27.27
C THR A 24 4.93 5.55 26.08
N PRO A 25 4.51 6.54 25.25
CA PRO A 25 5.32 7.00 24.14
C PRO A 25 6.64 7.60 24.59
N ASP A 26 7.70 7.26 23.88
CA ASP A 26 9.04 7.85 24.03
C ASP A 26 9.40 8.49 22.69
N PRO A 27 9.75 9.80 22.62
CA PRO A 27 10.05 10.51 21.37
C PRO A 27 11.15 9.88 20.51
N ASP A 28 12.08 9.14 21.13
CA ASP A 28 13.22 8.51 20.46
C ASP A 28 12.95 7.05 20.06
N THR A 29 11.71 6.56 20.26
CA THR A 29 11.31 5.19 19.92
C THR A 29 10.52 5.14 18.61
N ALA A 30 10.87 4.21 17.72
CA ALA A 30 10.08 3.83 16.56
C ALA A 30 9.37 2.49 16.81
N VAL A 31 8.09 2.41 16.46
CA VAL A 31 7.31 1.18 16.45
C VAL A 31 7.20 0.72 15.00
N VAL A 32 7.85 -0.42 14.70
CA VAL A 32 7.86 -1.02 13.37
C VAL A 32 7.02 -2.28 13.37
N ALA A 33 6.10 -2.41 12.40
CA ALA A 33 5.17 -3.52 12.34
C ALA A 33 5.08 -4.15 10.94
N CYS A 34 4.94 -5.47 10.92
CA CYS A 34 4.59 -6.22 9.73
C CYS A 34 3.63 -7.34 10.15
N GLY A 35 2.52 -7.50 9.44
CA GLY A 35 1.56 -8.56 9.72
C GLY A 35 0.23 -8.40 9.00
N PRO A 36 -0.76 -9.24 9.32
CA PRO A 36 -2.11 -9.15 8.76
C PRO A 36 -2.77 -7.79 9.07
N GLU A 37 -3.70 -7.36 8.22
CA GLU A 37 -4.35 -6.04 8.34
C GLU A 37 -4.95 -5.78 9.73
N GLY A 38 -5.64 -6.76 10.32
CA GLY A 38 -6.20 -6.62 11.67
C GLY A 38 -5.16 -6.44 12.78
N PHE A 39 -3.90 -6.88 12.58
CA PHE A 39 -2.80 -6.63 13.51
C PHE A 39 -2.29 -5.19 13.38
N ILE A 40 -2.09 -4.73 12.14
CA ILE A 40 -1.64 -3.37 11.84
C ILE A 40 -2.67 -2.34 12.31
N GLN A 41 -3.96 -2.53 11.98
CA GLN A 41 -5.04 -1.64 12.42
C GLN A 41 -5.13 -1.55 13.94
N ARG A 42 -4.98 -2.68 14.64
CA ARG A 42 -4.96 -2.68 16.10
C ARG A 42 -3.78 -1.89 16.66
N LEU A 43 -2.58 -2.03 16.07
CA LEU A 43 -1.44 -1.21 16.46
C LEU A 43 -1.73 0.27 16.23
N GLN A 44 -2.27 0.66 15.07
CA GLN A 44 -2.65 2.05 14.79
C GLN A 44 -3.60 2.60 15.85
N SER A 45 -4.67 1.87 16.18
CA SER A 45 -5.61 2.29 17.23
C SER A 45 -4.94 2.45 18.60
N VAL A 46 -4.02 1.56 18.97
CA VAL A 46 -3.24 1.69 20.21
C VAL A 46 -2.32 2.90 20.16
N MET A 47 -1.65 3.13 19.04
CA MET A 47 -0.76 4.29 18.86
C MET A 47 -1.54 5.60 19.01
N GLU A 48 -2.74 5.69 18.44
CA GLU A 48 -3.67 6.81 18.61
C GLU A 48 -4.15 6.96 20.06
N GLU A 49 -4.60 5.86 20.69
CA GLU A 49 -5.10 5.83 22.08
C GLU A 49 -4.07 6.41 23.07
N TYR A 50 -2.80 6.02 22.91
CA TYR A 50 -1.70 6.46 23.79
C TYR A 50 -0.95 7.69 23.26
N ARG A 51 -1.43 8.33 22.19
CA ARG A 51 -0.89 9.59 21.64
C ARG A 51 0.57 9.51 21.17
N TRP A 52 0.94 8.43 20.51
CA TRP A 52 2.18 8.36 19.77
C TRP A 52 2.18 9.34 18.60
N SER A 53 3.35 9.86 18.22
CA SER A 53 3.44 10.65 16.98
C SER A 53 3.21 9.74 15.76
N PRO A 54 2.45 10.18 14.74
CA PRO A 54 2.30 9.43 13.50
C PRO A 54 3.64 9.06 12.83
N SER A 55 4.66 9.91 12.99
CA SER A 55 6.01 9.67 12.45
C SER A 55 6.78 8.53 13.12
N GLN A 56 6.33 8.06 14.29
CA GLN A 56 6.98 6.99 15.04
C GLN A 56 6.44 5.61 14.68
N PHE A 57 5.34 5.53 13.93
CA PHE A 57 4.74 4.26 13.51
C PHE A 57 5.05 3.99 12.04
N VAL A 58 5.83 2.95 11.80
CA VAL A 58 6.15 2.47 10.44
C VAL A 58 5.62 1.06 10.31
N PHE A 59 4.97 0.76 9.19
CA PHE A 59 4.50 -0.59 8.96
C PHE A 59 4.64 -0.99 7.50
N GLU A 60 4.72 -2.30 7.29
CA GLU A 60 4.74 -2.93 5.98
C GLU A 60 3.61 -3.95 5.89
N ARG A 61 2.94 -4.01 4.74
CA ARG A 61 1.91 -5.00 4.44
C ARG A 61 2.53 -6.11 3.59
N PHE A 62 2.05 -7.34 3.75
CA PHE A 62 2.39 -8.51 2.93
C PHE A 62 1.18 -9.12 2.23
N THR A 63 0.01 -8.55 2.48
CA THR A 63 -1.23 -8.91 1.81
C THR A 63 -1.81 -7.61 1.25
N PRO A 64 -2.20 -7.57 -0.03
CA PRO A 64 -2.86 -6.42 -0.59
C PRO A 64 -4.13 -6.12 0.20
N ALA A 65 -4.50 -4.85 0.27
CA ALA A 65 -5.83 -4.49 0.72
C ALA A 65 -6.86 -5.27 -0.12
N ALA A 66 -7.97 -5.68 0.49
CA ALA A 66 -9.03 -6.36 -0.25
C ALA A 66 -9.35 -5.57 -1.51
N GLU A 67 -9.36 -6.24 -2.67
CA GLU A 67 -9.70 -5.59 -3.93
C GLU A 67 -11.01 -4.82 -3.74
N ASN A 68 -10.98 -3.49 -3.87
CA ASN A 68 -12.20 -2.69 -4.02
C ASN A 68 -12.76 -2.97 -5.43
N ASN A 69 -13.21 -4.21 -5.67
CA ASN A 69 -13.73 -4.73 -6.93
C ASN A 69 -15.16 -4.21 -7.21
N THR A 70 -15.55 -3.11 -6.59
CA THR A 70 -16.87 -2.50 -6.76
C THR A 70 -16.98 -1.72 -8.06
N ALA A 71 -15.86 -1.31 -8.65
CA ALA A 71 -15.83 -0.63 -9.94
C ALA A 71 -15.89 -1.63 -11.10
N ALA A 72 -16.70 -1.33 -12.10
CA ALA A 72 -16.80 -2.14 -13.31
C ALA A 72 -15.44 -2.18 -14.03
N LYS A 73 -14.93 -3.39 -14.29
CA LYS A 73 -13.76 -3.60 -15.13
C LYS A 73 -14.14 -3.30 -16.59
N ASN A 74 -14.00 -2.06 -17.00
CA ASN A 74 -14.24 -1.62 -18.38
C ASN A 74 -12.91 -1.50 -19.12
N ALA A 75 -12.93 -1.77 -20.43
CA ALA A 75 -11.75 -1.50 -21.25
C ALA A 75 -11.52 0.01 -21.41
N PHE A 76 -10.26 0.43 -21.43
CA PHE A 76 -9.86 1.82 -21.63
C PHE A 76 -8.61 1.88 -22.53
N TYR A 77 -8.17 3.09 -22.85
CA TYR A 77 -6.95 3.30 -23.63
C TYR A 77 -5.94 4.11 -22.81
N ILE A 78 -4.67 3.75 -22.96
CA ILE A 78 -3.53 4.55 -22.50
C ILE A 78 -2.77 5.07 -23.72
N GLU A 79 -2.11 6.21 -23.56
CA GLU A 79 -1.22 6.77 -24.57
C GLU A 79 0.17 7.01 -23.97
N LEU A 80 1.21 6.51 -24.64
CA LEU A 80 2.59 6.71 -24.24
C LEU A 80 3.10 8.02 -24.83
N ALA A 81 3.17 9.07 -24.02
CA ALA A 81 3.56 10.41 -24.48
C ALA A 81 4.91 10.48 -25.21
N SER A 82 5.87 9.63 -24.83
CA SER A 82 7.19 9.56 -25.48
C SER A 82 7.14 9.05 -26.93
N SER A 83 6.10 8.32 -27.32
CA SER A 83 5.98 7.66 -28.63
C SER A 83 4.68 7.94 -29.37
N GLY A 84 3.67 8.53 -28.70
CA GLY A 84 2.30 8.67 -29.21
C GLY A 84 1.57 7.33 -29.40
N ARG A 85 2.14 6.20 -28.97
CA ARG A 85 1.50 4.89 -29.11
C ARG A 85 0.29 4.83 -28.19
N ARG A 86 -0.87 4.54 -28.78
CA ARG A 86 -2.11 4.28 -28.05
C ARG A 86 -2.35 2.79 -27.93
N LEU A 87 -2.55 2.31 -26.71
CA LEU A 87 -2.73 0.89 -26.39
C LEU A 87 -4.06 0.70 -25.66
N GLN A 88 -4.79 -0.36 -25.99
CA GLN A 88 -6.01 -0.71 -25.28
C GLN A 88 -5.66 -1.58 -24.08
N VAL A 89 -6.27 -1.27 -22.94
CA VAL A 89 -6.27 -2.12 -21.75
C VAL A 89 -7.63 -2.78 -21.66
N ALA A 90 -7.65 -4.12 -21.81
CA ALA A 90 -8.88 -4.89 -21.66
C ALA A 90 -9.31 -4.96 -20.19
N ALA A 91 -10.58 -5.30 -19.94
CA ALA A 91 -11.16 -5.38 -18.60
C ALA A 91 -10.41 -6.33 -17.65
N ASP A 92 -9.80 -7.39 -18.19
CA ASP A 92 -9.07 -8.43 -17.48
C ASP A 92 -7.56 -8.23 -17.50
N GLN A 93 -7.07 -7.10 -18.02
CA GLN A 93 -5.64 -6.79 -18.11
C GLN A 93 -5.25 -5.61 -17.22
N THR A 94 -4.03 -5.67 -16.70
CA THR A 94 -3.39 -4.53 -16.03
C THR A 94 -2.68 -3.65 -17.06
N ILE A 95 -2.41 -2.39 -16.70
CA ILE A 95 -1.63 -1.49 -17.56
C ILE A 95 -0.22 -2.07 -17.77
N ALA A 96 0.39 -2.60 -16.71
CA ALA A 96 1.70 -3.24 -16.75
C ALA A 96 1.75 -4.40 -17.76
N GLN A 97 0.75 -5.28 -17.76
CA GLN A 97 0.67 -6.37 -18.73
C GLN A 97 0.63 -5.83 -20.16
N VAL A 98 -0.20 -4.84 -20.45
CA VAL A 98 -0.32 -4.25 -21.80
C VAL A 98 1.00 -3.63 -22.26
N LEU A 99 1.70 -2.93 -21.36
CA LEU A 99 3.00 -2.33 -21.65
C LEU A 99 4.08 -3.37 -21.93
N GLN A 100 4.15 -4.44 -21.13
CA GLN A 100 5.10 -5.54 -21.34
C GLN A 100 4.85 -6.25 -22.68
N HIS A 101 3.59 -6.55 -23.02
CA HIS A 101 3.25 -7.13 -24.33
C HIS A 101 3.61 -6.20 -25.50
N ALA A 102 3.56 -4.89 -25.26
CA ALA A 102 3.93 -3.86 -26.22
C ALA A 102 5.45 -3.60 -26.29
N GLY A 103 6.27 -4.36 -25.55
CA GLY A 103 7.74 -4.26 -25.52
C GLY A 103 8.25 -3.06 -24.71
N VAL A 104 7.44 -2.50 -23.81
CA VAL A 104 7.81 -1.39 -22.94
C VAL A 104 8.22 -1.94 -21.58
N GLU A 105 9.44 -1.57 -21.14
CA GLU A 105 9.95 -1.98 -19.84
C GLU A 105 9.19 -1.27 -18.72
N VAL A 106 8.79 -2.03 -17.71
CA VAL A 106 8.08 -1.55 -16.52
C VAL A 106 8.79 -2.09 -15.29
N MET A 107 9.08 -1.21 -14.32
CA MET A 107 9.61 -1.64 -13.03
C MET A 107 8.50 -2.29 -12.19
N LEU A 108 8.52 -3.62 -12.09
CA LEU A 108 7.58 -4.41 -11.30
C LEU A 108 8.29 -5.11 -10.14
N SER A 109 7.56 -5.31 -9.05
CA SER A 109 8.03 -6.08 -7.90
C SER A 109 6.89 -6.91 -7.29
N CYS A 110 5.96 -6.28 -6.56
CA CYS A 110 4.87 -7.03 -5.89
C CYS A 110 3.69 -7.42 -6.80
N GLU A 111 3.48 -6.66 -7.88
CA GLU A 111 2.32 -6.76 -8.79
C GLU A 111 0.94 -6.71 -8.10
N GLN A 112 0.89 -6.10 -6.92
CA GLN A 112 -0.28 -6.08 -6.03
C GLN A 112 -0.59 -4.67 -5.50
N GLY A 113 -0.04 -3.63 -6.12
CA GLY A 113 -0.33 -2.23 -5.76
C GLY A 113 0.08 -1.83 -4.34
N MET A 114 1.11 -2.46 -3.76
CA MET A 114 1.47 -2.27 -2.34
C MET A 114 2.92 -1.85 -2.09
N CYS A 115 3.83 -2.01 -3.06
CA CYS A 115 5.25 -1.68 -2.91
C CYS A 115 5.69 -0.36 -3.56
N GLY A 116 4.89 0.19 -4.49
CA GLY A 116 5.22 1.43 -5.21
C GLY A 116 6.24 1.33 -6.34
N SER A 117 6.85 0.17 -6.62
CA SER A 117 7.88 0.06 -7.68
C SER A 117 7.41 0.45 -9.07
N CYS A 118 6.12 0.31 -9.35
CA CYS A 118 5.51 0.58 -10.66
C CYS A 118 4.82 1.95 -10.75
N ILE A 119 5.05 2.85 -9.79
CA ILE A 119 4.50 4.20 -9.84
C ILE A 119 5.01 4.91 -11.09
N THR A 120 4.08 5.46 -11.87
CA THR A 120 4.34 6.10 -13.16
C THR A 120 3.56 7.40 -13.24
N GLY A 121 4.18 8.45 -13.77
CA GLY A 121 3.53 9.76 -13.94
C GLY A 121 2.38 9.71 -14.95
N VAL A 122 1.32 10.46 -14.66
CA VAL A 122 0.14 10.65 -15.50
C VAL A 122 0.14 12.09 -16.01
N LEU A 123 0.10 12.26 -17.33
CA LEU A 123 0.15 13.58 -17.97
C LEU A 123 -1.24 14.14 -18.30
N ASP A 124 -2.22 13.26 -18.50
CA ASP A 124 -3.62 13.61 -18.77
C ASP A 124 -4.55 12.44 -18.37
N GLY A 125 -5.80 12.76 -18.04
CA GLY A 125 -6.81 11.81 -17.57
C GLY A 125 -6.96 11.73 -16.04
N ILE A 126 -7.92 10.92 -15.58
CA ILE A 126 -8.22 10.70 -14.15
C ILE A 126 -8.02 9.21 -13.84
N PRO A 127 -6.93 8.83 -13.15
CA PRO A 127 -6.69 7.46 -12.73
C PRO A 127 -7.76 6.92 -11.78
N GLU A 128 -8.15 5.65 -11.98
CA GLU A 128 -8.86 4.89 -10.96
C GLU A 128 -7.85 4.16 -10.08
N HIS A 129 -7.55 4.73 -8.92
CA HIS A 129 -6.55 4.17 -7.99
C HIS A 129 -7.05 2.89 -7.31
N ARG A 130 -6.29 1.81 -7.46
CA ARG A 130 -6.52 0.51 -6.81
C ARG A 130 -5.38 0.07 -5.89
N ASP A 131 -4.37 0.92 -5.74
CA ASP A 131 -3.22 0.68 -4.88
C ASP A 131 -3.49 1.01 -3.41
N SER A 132 -2.58 0.55 -2.55
CA SER A 132 -2.55 0.83 -1.11
C SER A 132 -1.30 1.59 -0.67
N VAL A 133 -0.51 2.08 -1.63
CA VAL A 133 0.80 2.70 -1.39
C VAL A 133 0.73 4.23 -1.47
N LEU A 134 -0.13 4.77 -2.33
CA LEU A 134 -0.34 6.21 -2.44
C LEU A 134 -1.30 6.70 -1.36
N THR A 135 -0.96 7.83 -0.75
CA THR A 135 -1.79 8.58 0.19
C THR A 135 -3.06 9.13 -0.48
N ALA A 136 -4.03 9.57 0.32
CA ALA A 136 -5.26 10.17 -0.22
C ALA A 136 -4.95 11.46 -1.00
N GLU A 137 -3.99 12.25 -0.52
CA GLU A 137 -3.53 13.49 -1.14
C GLU A 137 -2.84 13.22 -2.48
N GLU A 138 -1.97 12.22 -2.55
CA GLU A 138 -1.32 11.80 -3.80
C GLU A 138 -2.33 11.29 -4.83
N LYS A 139 -3.32 10.48 -4.41
CA LYS A 139 -4.39 10.00 -5.28
C LYS A 139 -5.27 11.14 -5.80
N ALA A 140 -5.53 12.15 -4.98
CA ALA A 140 -6.29 13.33 -5.40
C ALA A 140 -5.53 14.19 -6.44
N GLY A 141 -4.20 14.07 -6.50
CA GLY A 141 -3.36 14.77 -7.47
C GLY A 141 -3.57 14.33 -8.92
N ASN A 142 -3.95 13.06 -9.15
CA ASN A 142 -4.11 12.47 -10.49
C ASN A 142 -2.87 12.57 -11.41
N ASP A 143 -1.69 12.79 -10.84
CA ASP A 143 -0.43 13.00 -11.55
C ASP A 143 0.47 11.75 -11.54
N GLN A 144 0.03 10.67 -10.90
CA GLN A 144 0.72 9.39 -10.86
C GLN A 144 -0.25 8.22 -10.68
N ILE A 145 0.17 7.02 -11.08
CA ILE A 145 -0.60 5.77 -10.95
C ILE A 145 0.34 4.58 -10.78
N THR A 146 -0.09 3.53 -10.09
CA THR A 146 0.56 2.21 -10.15
C THR A 146 0.07 1.42 -11.37
N LEU A 147 0.98 0.80 -12.12
CA LEU A 147 0.63 0.11 -13.37
C LEU A 147 0.09 -1.32 -13.20
N CYS A 148 0.36 -1.97 -12.05
CA CYS A 148 -0.06 -3.34 -11.76
C CYS A 148 -1.48 -3.40 -11.19
#